data_AF-A0A3B8YUD5-F1
#
_entry.id   AF-A0A3B8YUD5-F1
#
_cell.length_a   1.000
_cell.length_b   1.000
_cell.length_c   1.000
_cell.angle_alpha   90.00
_cell.angle_beta   90.00
_cell.angle_gamma   90.00
#
_symmetry.space_group_name_H-M   'P 1'
#
loop_
_entity.id
_entity.type
_entity.pdbx_description
1 polymer ?
#
loop_
_entity_poly.entity_id
_entity_poly.type
_entity_poly.pdbx_seq_one_letter_code
_entity_poly.pdbx_strand_id
1 'polypeptide(L)'
;HLEGLGLPKPSEQADQLLAQPAGHRSILARMLVNLRGIHLRSQNYPKCLAVVDLLHHLDPENPGWMRERGLIYRQLDCNDQARSDLERYLLSSPPPKEAETIRELIISMEEKPRVLH
;
A
#
# COMPACT_ATOMS: atom_id res chain seq x y z
N HIS A 1 2.20 2.94 42.38
CA HIS A 1 3.47 2.25 42.10
C HIS A 1 3.11 0.88 41.52
N LEU A 2 3.21 0.71 40.20
CA LEU A 2 2.65 -0.42 39.43
C LEU A 2 3.67 -1.55 39.19
N GLU A 3 4.56 -1.83 40.15
CA GLU A 3 5.63 -2.83 39.96
C GLU A 3 5.27 -4.25 40.47
N GLY A 4 4.02 -4.47 40.92
CA GLY A 4 3.61 -5.74 41.56
C GLY A 4 2.86 -6.76 40.68
N LEU A 5 2.62 -6.48 39.39
CA LEU A 5 1.76 -7.32 38.53
C LEU A 5 2.51 -8.28 37.60
N GLY A 6 3.85 -8.29 37.61
CA GLY A 6 4.64 -9.17 36.74
C GLY A 6 4.43 -8.95 35.24
N LEU A 7 3.72 -7.87 34.86
CA LEU A 7 3.52 -7.50 33.46
C LEU A 7 4.81 -6.87 32.95
N PRO A 8 5.41 -7.37 31.86
CA PRO A 8 6.66 -6.84 31.33
C PRO A 8 6.48 -5.37 30.97
N LYS A 9 7.50 -4.56 31.27
CA LYS A 9 7.47 -3.13 30.95
C LYS A 9 7.31 -2.97 29.42
N PRO A 10 6.66 -1.91 28.91
CA PRO A 10 6.43 -1.75 27.47
C PRO A 10 7.70 -1.86 26.61
N SER A 11 8.87 -1.48 27.16
CA SER A 11 10.18 -1.68 26.53
C SER A 11 10.60 -3.15 26.48
N GLU A 12 10.39 -3.92 27.55
CA GLU A 12 10.69 -5.37 27.58
C GLU A 12 9.79 -6.14 26.63
N GLN A 13 8.52 -5.75 26.48
CA GLN A 13 7.63 -6.34 25.48
C GLN A 13 8.15 -6.10 24.06
N ALA A 14 8.62 -4.88 23.76
CA ALA A 14 9.23 -4.56 22.48
C ALA A 14 10.52 -5.37 22.25
N ASP A 15 11.39 -5.46 23.26
CA ASP A 15 12.63 -6.25 23.19
C ASP A 15 12.36 -7.75 22.97
N GLN A 16 11.31 -8.29 23.59
CA GLN A 16 10.91 -9.69 23.46
C GLN A 16 10.24 -9.99 22.11
N LEU A 17 9.54 -9.02 21.51
CA LEU A 17 9.06 -9.07 20.12
C LEU A 17 10.21 -8.96 19.12
N LEU A 18 11.23 -8.14 19.40
CA LEU A 18 12.43 -7.98 18.58
C LEU A 18 13.38 -9.18 18.66
N ALA A 19 13.33 -9.94 19.76
CA ALA A 19 14.15 -11.13 19.98
C ALA A 19 13.64 -12.38 19.25
N GLN A 20 12.41 -12.37 18.72
CA GLN A 20 11.87 -13.51 17.96
C GLN A 20 12.37 -13.46 16.51
N PRO A 21 12.85 -14.59 15.95
CA PRO A 21 13.21 -14.65 14.54
C PRO A 21 12.02 -14.25 13.67
N ALA A 22 12.22 -13.23 12.83
CA ALA A 22 11.24 -12.85 11.84
C ALA A 22 11.03 -14.03 10.87
N GLY A 23 9.79 -14.51 10.71
CA GLY A 23 9.48 -15.53 9.72
C GLY A 23 9.86 -15.08 8.31
N HIS A 24 10.19 -16.02 7.42
CA HIS A 24 10.65 -15.69 6.05
C HIS A 24 9.68 -14.75 5.31
N ARG A 25 8.36 -14.90 5.53
CA ARG A 25 7.33 -14.03 4.95
C ARG A 25 7.43 -12.58 5.45
N SER A 26 7.70 -12.36 6.74
CA SER A 26 7.82 -11.01 7.29
C SER A 26 9.12 -10.33 6.87
N ILE A 27 10.21 -11.09 6.73
CA ILE A 27 11.46 -10.60 6.14
C ILE A 27 11.23 -10.16 4.69
N LEU A 28 10.60 -11.01 3.88
CA LEU A 28 10.30 -10.70 2.48
C LEU A 28 9.40 -9.47 2.35
N ALA A 29 8.32 -9.39 3.15
CA ALA A 29 7.43 -8.23 3.17
C ALA A 29 8.20 -6.94 3.49
N ARG A 30 9.09 -6.98 4.50
CA ARG A 30 9.91 -5.81 4.86
C ARG A 30 10.83 -5.39 3.73
N MET A 31 11.49 -6.34 3.06
CA MET A 31 12.36 -6.06 1.92
C MET A 31 11.58 -5.44 0.75
N LEU A 32 10.41 -5.99 0.42
CA LEU A 32 9.54 -5.46 -0.62
C LEU A 32 9.05 -4.05 -0.30
N VAL A 33 8.62 -3.77 0.94
CA VAL A 33 8.23 -2.41 1.37
C VAL A 33 9.39 -1.43 1.24
N ASN A 34 10.63 -1.86 1.54
CA ASN A 34 11.81 -1.02 1.37
C ASN A 34 12.11 -0.74 -0.13
N LEU A 35 12.04 -1.77 -0.98
CA LEU A 35 12.24 -1.64 -2.42
C LEU A 35 11.19 -0.74 -3.08
N ARG A 36 9.93 -0.89 -2.68
CA ARG A 36 8.82 -0.01 -3.08
C ARG A 36 9.16 1.45 -2.79
N GLY A 37 9.59 1.74 -1.56
CA GLY A 37 10.00 3.10 -1.17
C GLY A 37 11.16 3.65 -2.00
N ILE A 38 12.15 2.82 -2.34
CA ILE A 38 13.27 3.21 -3.20
C ILE A 38 12.77 3.54 -4.61
N HIS A 39 11.98 2.65 -5.22
CA HIS A 39 11.48 2.84 -6.58
C HIS A 39 10.54 4.04 -6.68
N LEU A 40 9.66 4.24 -5.70
CA LEU A 40 8.77 5.39 -5.62
C LEU A 40 9.56 6.71 -5.54
N ARG A 41 10.57 6.81 -4.67
CA ARG A 41 11.41 8.01 -4.56
C ARG A 41 12.19 8.29 -5.84
N SER A 42 12.63 7.25 -6.53
CA SER A 42 13.31 7.38 -7.83
C SER A 42 12.36 7.58 -9.02
N GLN A 43 11.04 7.66 -8.77
CA GLN A 43 10.00 7.73 -9.81
C GLN A 43 10.08 6.59 -10.84
N ASN A 44 10.65 5.44 -10.46
CA ASN A 44 10.69 4.26 -11.30
C ASN A 44 9.37 3.49 -11.15
N TYR A 45 8.30 4.05 -11.71
CA TYR A 45 6.95 3.53 -11.56
C TYR A 45 6.76 2.09 -12.08
N PRO A 46 7.38 1.66 -13.19
CA PRO A 46 7.27 0.25 -13.62
C PRO A 46 7.84 -0.74 -12.60
N LYS A 47 9.00 -0.45 -12.00
CA LYS A 47 9.56 -1.30 -10.94
C LYS A 47 8.76 -1.19 -9.64
N CYS A 48 8.25 0.00 -9.32
CA CYS A 48 7.39 0.19 -8.17
C CYS A 48 6.12 -0.68 -8.29
N LEU A 49 5.49 -0.68 -9.46
CA LEU A 49 4.31 -1.47 -9.77
C LEU A 49 4.55 -2.96 -9.52
N ALA A 50 5.63 -3.51 -10.08
CA ALA A 50 5.99 -4.91 -9.90
C ALA A 50 6.19 -5.28 -8.42
N VAL A 51 6.78 -4.39 -7.62
CA VAL A 51 6.93 -4.62 -6.17
C VAL A 51 5.59 -4.58 -5.44
N VAL A 52 4.71 -3.65 -5.80
CA VAL A 52 3.36 -3.54 -5.20
C VAL A 52 2.50 -4.75 -5.56
N ASP A 53 2.62 -5.30 -6.77
CA ASP A 53 1.93 -6.55 -7.14
C ASP A 53 2.39 -7.75 -6.29
N LEU A 54 3.69 -7.85 -6.01
CA LEU A 54 4.22 -8.87 -5.09
C LEU A 54 3.71 -8.66 -3.66
N LEU A 55 3.63 -7.41 -3.19
CA LEU A 55 3.06 -7.09 -1.87
C LEU A 55 1.58 -7.43 -1.80
N HIS A 56 0.82 -7.13 -2.85
CA HIS A 56 -0.60 -7.50 -2.93
C HIS A 56 -0.80 -9.02 -2.94
N HIS A 57 0.03 -9.78 -3.65
CA HIS A 57 -0.01 -11.24 -3.60
C HIS A 57 0.35 -11.80 -2.22
N LEU A 58 1.29 -11.14 -1.52
CA LEU A 58 1.71 -11.52 -0.18
C LEU A 58 0.72 -11.09 0.91
N ASP A 59 -0.14 -10.11 0.65
CA ASP A 59 -1.15 -9.64 1.60
C ASP A 59 -2.41 -9.13 0.86
N PRO A 60 -3.26 -10.05 0.35
CA PRO A 60 -4.42 -9.69 -0.46
C PRO A 60 -5.49 -8.90 0.31
N GLU A 61 -5.56 -9.10 1.63
CA GLU A 61 -6.55 -8.48 2.51
C GLU A 61 -6.23 -7.02 2.85
N ASN A 62 -5.06 -6.52 2.42
CA ASN A 62 -4.67 -5.14 2.65
C ASN A 62 -5.08 -4.26 1.46
N PRO A 63 -6.17 -3.47 1.59
CA PRO A 63 -6.65 -2.62 0.52
C PRO A 63 -5.67 -1.49 0.18
N GLY A 64 -4.70 -1.20 1.06
CA GLY A 64 -3.67 -0.21 0.82
C GLY A 64 -2.80 -0.51 -0.39
N TRP A 65 -2.54 -1.79 -0.69
CA TRP A 65 -1.77 -2.17 -1.89
C TRP A 65 -2.55 -1.94 -3.17
N MET A 66 -3.86 -2.11 -3.15
CA MET A 66 -4.72 -1.80 -4.29
C MET A 66 -4.81 -0.30 -4.54
N ARG A 67 -4.97 0.52 -3.48
CA ARG A 67 -4.87 1.98 -3.59
C ARG A 67 -3.54 2.39 -4.22
N GLU A 68 -2.44 1.86 -3.70
CA GLU A 68 -1.11 2.20 -4.18
C GLU A 68 -0.90 1.79 -5.65
N ARG A 69 -1.36 0.60 -6.02
CA ARG A 69 -1.30 0.13 -7.40
C ARG A 69 -2.07 1.05 -8.34
N GLY A 70 -3.28 1.47 -7.94
CA GLY A 70 -4.08 2.44 -8.69
C GLY A 70 -3.37 3.78 -8.88
N LEU A 71 -2.72 4.31 -7.83
CA LEU A 71 -1.92 5.54 -7.92
C LEU A 71 -0.70 5.40 -8.83
N ILE A 72 -0.03 4.24 -8.84
CA ILE A 72 1.11 3.98 -9.72
C ILE A 72 0.65 3.83 -11.17
N TYR A 73 -0.46 3.12 -11.43
CA TYR A 73 -1.04 3.05 -12.77
C TYR A 73 -1.38 4.43 -13.32
N ARG A 74 -1.88 5.35 -12.47
CA ARG A 74 -2.11 6.74 -12.88
C ARG A 74 -0.84 7.45 -13.33
N GLN A 75 0.29 7.24 -12.65
CA GLN A 75 1.60 7.81 -13.02
C GLN A 75 2.15 7.22 -14.34
N LEU A 76 1.69 6.02 -14.70
CA LEU A 76 2.00 5.35 -15.96
C LEU A 76 0.98 5.64 -17.07
N ASP A 77 0.06 6.59 -16.85
CA ASP A 77 -1.06 6.92 -17.74
C ASP A 77 -1.97 5.73 -18.12
N CYS A 78 -1.94 4.66 -17.30
CA CYS A 78 -2.80 3.48 -17.41
C CYS A 78 -4.12 3.72 -16.67
N ASN A 79 -4.92 4.66 -17.17
CA ASN A 79 -6.10 5.17 -16.46
C ASN A 79 -7.18 4.11 -16.21
N ASP A 80 -7.32 3.09 -17.05
CA ASP A 80 -8.34 2.06 -16.86
C ASP A 80 -8.02 1.14 -15.67
N GLN A 81 -6.77 0.68 -15.59
CA GLN A 81 -6.28 -0.11 -14.47
C GLN A 81 -6.27 0.74 -13.19
N ALA A 82 -5.86 2.01 -13.29
CA ALA A 82 -5.89 2.95 -12.17
C ALA A 82 -7.32 3.10 -11.61
N ARG A 83 -8.31 3.33 -12.48
CA ARG A 83 -9.72 3.44 -12.09
C ARG A 83 -10.20 2.16 -11.43
N SER A 84 -9.99 1.02 -12.08
CA SER A 84 -10.46 -0.27 -11.56
C SER A 84 -9.97 -0.58 -10.15
N ASP A 85 -8.68 -0.34 -9.88
CA ASP A 85 -8.10 -0.53 -8.56
C ASP A 85 -8.65 0.47 -7.53
N LEU A 86 -8.74 1.75 -7.90
CA LEU A 86 -9.20 2.80 -6.99
C LEU A 86 -10.70 2.68 -6.66
N GLU A 87 -11.54 2.29 -7.62
CA GLU A 87 -12.95 1.98 -7.38
C GLU A 87 -13.12 0.80 -6.42
N ARG A 88 -12.35 -0.27 -6.62
CA ARG A 88 -12.36 -1.41 -5.70
C ARG A 88 -11.83 -1.02 -4.33
N TYR A 89 -10.85 -0.11 -4.24
CA TYR A 89 -10.37 0.45 -2.97
C TYR A 89 -11.46 1.22 -2.22
N LEU A 90 -12.30 1.98 -2.90
CA LEU A 90 -13.42 2.69 -2.25
C LEU A 90 -14.41 1.73 -1.58
N LEU A 91 -14.52 0.48 -2.03
CA LEU A 91 -15.35 -0.55 -1.40
C LEU A 91 -14.81 -1.00 -0.03
N SER A 92 -13.53 -0.75 0.27
CA SER A 92 -12.94 -1.07 1.59
C SER A 92 -13.26 -0.02 2.66
N SER A 93 -14.17 0.92 2.39
CA SER A 93 -14.58 1.99 3.31
C SER A 93 -13.41 2.82 3.87
N PRO A 94 -12.60 3.47 3.02
CA PRO A 94 -11.53 4.36 3.49
C PRO A 94 -12.08 5.59 4.25
N PRO A 95 -11.24 6.30 5.02
CA PRO A 95 -11.65 7.51 5.71
C PRO A 95 -12.32 8.53 4.76
N PRO A 96 -13.38 9.25 5.17
CA PRO A 96 -14.17 10.08 4.26
C PRO A 96 -13.35 11.08 3.42
N LYS A 97 -12.36 11.73 4.03
CA LYS A 97 -11.48 12.68 3.33
C LYS A 97 -10.63 12.00 2.23
N GLU A 98 -10.12 10.81 2.52
CA GLU A 98 -9.34 10.03 1.56
C GLU A 98 -10.24 9.50 0.45
N ALA A 99 -11.43 8.98 0.81
CA ALA A 99 -12.43 8.53 -0.15
C ALA A 99 -12.78 9.63 -1.16
N GLU A 100 -12.99 10.85 -0.68
CA GLU A 100 -13.31 12.00 -1.55
C GLU A 100 -12.15 12.34 -2.49
N THR A 101 -10.91 12.38 -1.97
CA THR A 101 -9.72 12.62 -2.79
C THR A 101 -9.57 11.57 -3.90
N ILE A 102 -9.87 10.30 -3.60
CA ILE A 102 -9.80 9.21 -4.58
C ILE A 102 -10.93 9.32 -5.62
N ARG A 103 -12.14 9.74 -5.24
CA ARG A 103 -13.24 9.99 -6.19
C ARG A 103 -12.91 11.12 -7.15
N GLU A 104 -12.39 12.24 -6.65
CA GLU A 104 -11.94 13.36 -7.47
C GLU A 104 -10.85 12.91 -8.47
N LEU A 105 -9.91 12.07 -8.02
CA LEU A 105 -8.89 11.50 -8.89
C LEU A 105 -9.50 10.61 -9.99
N ILE A 106 -10.49 9.78 -9.65
CA ILE A 106 -11.21 8.93 -10.63
C ILE A 106 -11.90 9.79 -11.69
N ILE A 107 -12.61 10.84 -11.29
CA ILE A 107 -13.30 11.77 -12.20
C ILE A 107 -12.30 12.44 -13.14
N SER A 108 -11.15 12.91 -12.62
CA SER A 108 -10.11 13.56 -13.44
C SER A 108 -9.52 12.66 -14.54
N MET A 109 -9.65 11.34 -14.41
CA MET A 109 -9.20 10.37 -15.42
C MET A 109 -10.22 10.16 -16.55
N GLU A 110 -11.48 10.55 -16.35
CA GLU A 110 -12.55 10.46 -17.36
C GLU A 110 -12.52 11.63 -18.35
N GLU A 111 -11.99 12.78 -17.94
CA GLU A 111 -11.98 14.01 -18.74
C GLU A 111 -11.00 14.00 -19.91
N LYS A 112 -10.09 13.01 -20.00
CA LYS A 112 -9.24 12.82 -21.19
C LYS A 112 -9.98 11.90 -22.18
N PRO A 113 -10.54 12.41 -23.29
CA PRO A 113 -11.19 11.54 -24.27
C PRO A 113 -10.15 10.59 -24.85
N ARG A 114 -10.46 9.29 -24.88
CA ARG A 114 -9.80 8.35 -25.77
C ARG A 114 -10.05 8.84 -27.18
N VAL A 115 -9.09 9.56 -27.75
CA VAL A 115 -9.09 9.81 -29.19
C VAL A 115 -8.83 8.43 -29.80
N LEU A 116 -9.90 7.77 -30.24
CA LEU A 116 -9.81 6.59 -31.08
C LEU A 116 -9.19 7.09 -32.40
N HIS A 117 -7.90 6.82 -32.58
CA HIS A 117 -7.23 6.92 -33.88
C HIS A 117 -7.41 5.61 -34.64
#